data_AF-A0A964QYD3-F1
#
_entry.id   AF-A0A964QYD3-F1
#
_cell.length_a   1.000
_cell.length_b   1.000
_cell.length_c   1.000
_cell.angle_alpha   90.00
_cell.angle_beta   90.00
_cell.angle_gamma   90.00
#
_symmetry.space_group_name_H-M   'P 1'
#
loop_
_entity.id
_entity.type
_entity.pdbx_description
1 polymer ?
#
loop_
_entity_poly.entity_id
_entity_poly.type
_entity_poly.pdbx_seq_one_letter_code
_entity_poly.pdbx_strand_id
1 'polypeptide(L)' 'MKATTKSRAKSEAQVLDHATNNLLRALKKDMVKREGRVDSAKLRKDGYSDRLVSKLEAA' A
#
# COMPACT_ATOMS: atom_id res chain seq x y z
N MET A 1 0.74 -27.10 25.15
CA MET A 1 -0.17 -25.95 25.30
C MET A 1 -0.31 -25.26 23.95
N LYS A 2 -1.51 -25.24 23.35
CA LYS A 2 -1.77 -24.48 22.12
C LYS A 2 -1.85 -23.00 22.50
N ALA A 3 -0.79 -22.24 22.21
CA ALA A 3 -0.83 -20.78 22.31
C ALA A 3 -1.78 -20.27 21.22
N THR A 4 -3.06 -20.13 21.56
CA THR A 4 -3.97 -19.26 20.81
C THR A 4 -3.49 -17.85 21.08
N THR A 5 -2.57 -17.38 20.24
CA THR A 5 -2.19 -15.98 20.17
C THR A 5 -3.47 -15.18 19.98
N LYS A 6 -3.94 -14.54 21.06
CA LYS A 6 -4.99 -13.53 21.01
C LYS A 6 -4.64 -12.61 19.86
N SER A 7 -5.42 -12.66 18.78
CA SER A 7 -5.27 -11.72 17.68
C SER A 7 -5.48 -10.35 18.31
N ARG A 8 -4.39 -9.61 18.47
CA ARG A 8 -4.42 -8.24 18.96
C ARG A 8 -5.35 -7.53 17.99
N ALA A 9 -6.52 -7.09 18.46
CA ALA A 9 -7.43 -6.31 17.67
C ALA A 9 -6.62 -5.15 17.10
N LYS A 10 -6.30 -5.21 15.80
CA LYS A 10 -5.51 -4.18 15.14
C LYS A 10 -6.34 -2.92 15.31
N SER A 11 -5.76 -1.91 15.94
CA SER A 11 -6.37 -0.58 16.00
C SER A 11 -6.72 -0.15 14.58
N GLU A 12 -7.79 0.60 14.41
CA GLU A 12 -8.28 1.02 13.09
C GLU A 12 -7.17 1.62 12.23
N ALA A 13 -6.30 2.43 12.83
CA ALA A 13 -5.09 2.97 12.20
C ALA A 13 -4.15 1.88 11.63
N GLN A 14 -3.90 0.79 12.37
CA GLN A 14 -3.08 -0.34 11.87
C GLN A 14 -3.77 -1.11 10.75
N VAL A 15 -5.10 -1.23 10.78
CA VAL A 15 -5.86 -1.86 9.70
C VAL A 15 -5.75 -1.01 8.44
N LEU A 16 -5.97 0.30 8.57
CA LEU A 16 -5.85 1.27 7.48
C LEU A 16 -4.44 1.32 6.90
N ASP A 17 -3.40 1.35 7.74
CA ASP A 17 -2.02 1.31 7.27
C ASP A 17 -1.68 0.00 6.57
N HIS A 18 -2.17 -1.13 7.09
CA HIS A 18 -1.94 -2.42 6.45
C HIS A 18 -2.63 -2.53 5.08
N ALA A 19 -3.89 -2.08 4.99
CA ALA A 19 -4.62 -2.00 3.72
C ALA A 19 -3.93 -1.06 2.72
N THR A 20 -3.50 0.11 3.19
CA THR A 20 -2.75 1.09 2.37
C THR A 20 -1.45 0.49 1.84
N ASN A 21 -0.68 -0.19 2.69
CA ASN A 21 0.57 -0.83 2.29
C ASN A 21 0.35 -2.00 1.31
N ASN A 22 -0.73 -2.76 1.49
CA ASN A 22 -1.07 -3.82 0.56
C ASN A 22 -1.47 -3.27 -0.82
N LEU A 23 -2.26 -2.19 -0.84
CA LEU A 23 -2.62 -1.47 -2.07
C LEU A 23 -1.38 -0.92 -2.78
N LEU A 24 -0.46 -0.28 -2.05
CA LEU A 24 0.80 0.22 -2.59
C LEU A 24 1.64 -0.89 -3.23
N ARG A 25 1.76 -2.06 -2.58
CA ARG A 25 2.46 -3.21 -3.13
C ARG A 25 1.80 -3.75 -4.40
N ALA A 26 0.48 -3.85 -4.41
CA ALA A 26 -0.26 -4.31 -5.57
C ALA A 26 -0.06 -3.35 -6.76
N LEU A 27 -0.22 -2.04 -6.55
CA LEU A 27 0.00 -1.02 -7.57
C LEU A 27 1.43 -1.04 -8.10
N LYS A 28 2.44 -1.05 -7.22
CA LYS A 28 3.87 -1.15 -7.60
C LYS A 28 4.11 -2.37 -8.49
N LYS A 29 3.57 -3.53 -8.11
CA LYS A 29 3.73 -4.77 -8.89
C LYS A 29 3.03 -4.69 -10.24
N ASP A 30 1.81 -4.16 -10.30
CA ASP A 30 1.05 -4.05 -11.54
C ASP A 30 1.68 -3.04 -12.51
N MET A 31 2.16 -1.90 -11.99
CA MET A 31 2.87 -0.90 -12.79
C MET A 31 4.21 -1.41 -13.29
N VAL A 32 5.01 -2.06 -12.45
CA VAL A 32 6.27 -2.68 -12.91
C VAL A 32 6.00 -3.76 -13.96
N LYS A 33 4.92 -4.53 -13.81
CA LYS A 33 4.54 -5.54 -14.81
C LYS A 33 4.08 -4.92 -16.14
N ARG A 34 3.34 -3.80 -16.10
CA ARG A 34 2.79 -3.15 -17.30
C ARG A 34 3.79 -2.22 -18.00
N GLU A 35 4.54 -1.45 -17.22
CA GLU A 35 5.39 -0.34 -17.71
C GLU A 35 6.88 -0.52 -17.38
N GLY A 36 7.25 -1.57 -16.66
CA GLY A 36 8.65 -1.83 -16.25
C GLY A 36 9.14 -0.94 -15.10
N ARG A 37 8.38 0.11 -14.73
CA ARG A 37 8.73 1.06 -13.66
C ARG A 37 7.49 1.54 -12.92
N VAL A 38 7.73 2.12 -11.74
CA VAL A 38 6.70 2.84 -10.98
C VAL A 38 6.75 4.31 -11.42
N ASP A 39 5.61 4.83 -11.86
CA ASP A 39 5.50 6.22 -12.33
C ASP A 39 4.52 7.00 -11.42
N SER A 40 5.08 7.73 -10.46
CA SER A 40 4.29 8.52 -9.49
C SER A 40 3.51 9.65 -10.17
N ALA A 41 4.04 10.22 -11.25
CA ALA A 41 3.35 11.25 -12.03
C ALA A 41 2.11 10.67 -12.73
N LYS A 42 2.22 9.43 -13.23
CA LYS A 42 1.05 8.71 -13.79
C LYS A 42 -0.01 8.45 -12.72
N LEU A 43 0.36 8.01 -11.53
CA LEU A 43 -0.59 7.80 -10.43
C LEU A 43 -1.32 9.09 -10.04
N ARG A 44 -0.61 10.22 -9.98
CA ARG A 44 -1.24 11.52 -9.73
C ARG A 44 -2.23 11.91 -10.84
N LYS A 45 -1.92 11.59 -12.10
CA LYS A 45 -2.80 11.83 -13.26
C LYS A 45 -4.02 10.90 -13.29
N ASP A 46 -3.87 9.66 -12.83
CA ASP A 46 -4.93 8.66 -12.74
C ASP A 46 -5.89 8.93 -11.57
N GLY A 47 -5.64 9.97 -10.76
CA GLY A 47 -6.51 10.41 -9.66
C GLY A 47 -6.21 9.77 -8.31
N TYR A 48 -5.05 9.12 -8.15
CA TYR A 48 -4.65 8.60 -6.85
C TYR A 48 -4.31 9.75 -5.89
N SER A 49 -4.67 9.56 -4.61
CA SER A 49 -4.43 10.58 -3.58
C SER A 49 -2.94 10.88 -3.41
N ASP A 50 -2.60 12.16 -3.21
CA ASP A 50 -1.22 12.60 -2.99
C ASP A 50 -0.55 11.86 -1.83
N ARG A 51 -1.28 11.58 -0.75
CA ARG A 51 -0.75 10.81 0.40
C ARG A 51 -0.28 9.40 0.01
N LEU A 52 -0.98 8.74 -0.91
CA LEU A 52 -0.61 7.42 -1.42
C LEU A 52 0.63 7.54 -2.30
N VAL A 53 0.67 8.53 -3.20
CA VAL A 53 1.81 8.77 -4.09
C VAL A 53 3.06 9.13 -3.28
N SER A 54 2.95 10.00 -2.28
CA SER A 54 4.08 10.32 -1.39
C SER A 54 4.57 9.12 -0.58
N LYS A 55 3.67 8.25 -0.10
CA LYS A 55 4.07 6.98 0.55
C LYS A 55 4.77 6.02 -0.41
N LEU A 56 4.44 6.08 -1.70
CA LEU A 56 5.09 5.26 -2.74
C LEU A 56 6.48 5.80 -3.08
N GLU A 57 6.65 7.12 -3.15
CA GLU A 57 7.95 7.77 -3.39
C GLU A 57 8.91 7.61 -2.20
N ALA A 58 8.38 7.57 -0.99
CA ALA A 58 9.16 7.38 0.23
C ALA A 58 9.61 5.93 0.50
N ALA A 59 9.19 4.94 -0.32
CA ALA A 59 9.35 3.50 -0.08
C ALA A 59 10.19 2.75 -1.12
#